data_AF-A0A433KXZ5-F1
#
_entry.id   AF-A0A433KXZ5-F1
#
_cell.length_a   1.000
_cell.length_b   1.000
_cell.length_c   1.000
_cell.angle_alpha   90.00
_cell.angle_beta   90.00
_cell.angle_gamma   90.00
#
_symmetry.space_group_name_H-M   'P 1'
#
loop_
_entity.id
_entity.type
_entity.pdbx_description
1 polymer ?
#
loop_
_entity_poly.entity_id
_entity_poly.type
_entity_poly.pdbx_seq_one_letter_code
_entity_poly.pdbx_strand_id
1 'polypeptide(L)'
;MTAIYTTDPKQGDSVTLSEIASRYNISISTVSRRYAQGKRGNALVGGTDVAARVAELKAAARACAARKEDVISASTRALMCPLKHIADAGKMIGGAS
;
A
#
# COMPACT_ATOMS: atom_id res chain seq x y z
N MET A 1 22.99 -19.76 -17.15
CA MET A 1 21.92 -18.73 -17.15
C MET A 1 21.40 -18.60 -18.56
N THR A 2 20.11 -18.83 -18.81
CA THR A 2 19.52 -18.68 -20.14
C THR A 2 19.29 -17.19 -20.41
N ALA A 3 19.81 -16.68 -21.53
CA ALA A 3 19.56 -15.30 -21.93
C ALA A 3 18.08 -15.14 -22.29
N ILE A 4 17.39 -14.21 -21.62
CA ILE A 4 16.02 -13.84 -21.96
C ILE A 4 16.09 -12.70 -22.97
N TYR A 5 15.48 -12.93 -24.13
CA TYR A 5 15.39 -11.96 -25.21
C TYR A 5 14.05 -11.24 -25.18
N THR A 6 14.06 -9.98 -25.61
CA THR A 6 12.87 -9.16 -25.73
C THR A 6 13.06 -8.15 -26.87
N THR A 7 11.95 -7.67 -27.41
CA THR A 7 11.95 -6.69 -28.50
C THR A 7 12.20 -5.28 -27.96
N ASP A 8 13.18 -4.58 -28.53
CA ASP A 8 13.44 -3.18 -28.23
C ASP A 8 12.29 -2.30 -28.77
N PRO A 9 11.60 -1.49 -27.94
CA PRO A 9 10.50 -0.65 -28.41
C PRO A 9 10.91 0.47 -29.38
N LYS A 10 12.20 0.85 -29.45
CA LYS A 10 12.67 1.90 -30.36
C LYS A 10 13.14 1.36 -31.71
N GLN A 11 13.84 0.23 -31.69
CA GLN A 11 14.51 -0.33 -32.87
C GLN A 11 13.78 -1.54 -33.45
N GLY A 12 12.97 -2.25 -32.65
CA GLY A 12 12.31 -3.48 -33.08
C GLY A 12 13.20 -4.73 -33.05
N ASP A 13 14.48 -4.58 -32.71
CA ASP A 13 15.44 -5.69 -32.65
C ASP A 13 15.24 -6.56 -31.41
N SER A 14 15.61 -7.84 -31.53
CA SER A 14 15.63 -8.79 -30.40
C SER A 14 16.93 -8.62 -29.61
N VAL A 15 16.81 -8.19 -28.37
CA VAL A 15 17.94 -7.87 -27.48
C VAL A 15 17.76 -8.54 -26.13
N THR A 16 18.87 -8.73 -25.42
CA THR A 16 18.82 -9.28 -24.06
C THR A 16 18.25 -8.27 -23.05
N LEU A 17 17.69 -8.76 -21.94
CA LEU A 17 17.25 -7.87 -20.84
C LEU A 17 18.39 -6.99 -20.31
N SER A 18 19.64 -7.48 -20.33
CA SER A 18 20.85 -6.73 -19.98
C SER A 18 21.16 -5.60 -20.95
N GLU A 19 21.03 -5.83 -22.25
CA GLU A 19 21.23 -4.76 -23.23
C GLU A 19 20.15 -3.71 -23.13
N ILE A 20 18.88 -4.09 -22.93
CA ILE A 20 17.82 -3.11 -22.68
C ILE A 20 18.11 -2.29 -21.43
N ALA A 21 18.53 -2.93 -20.34
CA ALA A 21 18.87 -2.24 -19.11
C ALA A 21 19.96 -1.18 -19.36
N SER A 22 21.04 -1.54 -20.06
CA SER A 22 22.11 -0.63 -20.42
C SER A 22 21.66 0.49 -21.37
N ARG A 23 20.90 0.17 -22.42
CA ARG A 23 20.42 1.15 -23.44
C ARG A 23 19.53 2.24 -22.85
N TYR A 24 18.67 1.87 -21.90
CA TYR A 24 17.71 2.80 -21.30
C TYR A 24 18.18 3.34 -19.94
N ASN A 25 19.40 2.97 -19.50
CA ASN A 25 19.97 3.32 -18.20
C ASN A 25 19.05 2.94 -17.02
N ILE A 26 18.50 1.72 -17.07
CA ILE A 26 17.60 1.15 -16.05
C ILE A 26 18.30 -0.03 -15.41
N SER A 27 18.12 -0.24 -14.11
CA SER A 27 18.70 -1.42 -13.46
C SER A 27 18.14 -2.72 -14.04
N ILE A 28 19.03 -3.71 -14.23
CA ILE A 28 18.67 -5.08 -14.68
C ILE A 28 17.56 -5.68 -13.81
N SER A 29 17.60 -5.42 -12.49
CA SER A 29 16.61 -5.90 -11.53
C SER A 29 15.22 -5.31 -11.80
N THR A 30 15.14 -4.03 -12.17
CA THR A 30 13.89 -3.37 -12.54
C THR A 30 13.34 -3.94 -13.84
N VAL A 31 14.18 -4.11 -14.86
CA VAL A 31 13.77 -4.68 -16.15
C VAL A 31 13.29 -6.13 -15.98
N SER A 32 14.04 -6.96 -15.25
CA SER A 32 13.68 -8.35 -14.94
C SER A 32 12.34 -8.45 -14.21
N ARG A 33 12.14 -7.63 -13.17
CA ARG A 33 10.86 -7.58 -12.43
C ARG A 33 9.69 -7.19 -13.34
N ARG A 34 9.88 -6.19 -14.20
CA ARG A 34 8.84 -5.75 -15.16
C ARG A 34 8.54 -6.83 -16.19
N TYR A 35 9.57 -7.53 -16.66
CA TYR A 35 9.42 -8.64 -17.59
C TYR A 35 8.61 -9.79 -16.98
N ALA A 36 8.91 -10.15 -15.72
CA ALA A 36 8.17 -11.14 -14.93
C ALA A 36 6.70 -10.73 -14.68
N GLN A 37 6.41 -9.43 -14.63
CA GLN A 37 5.05 -8.88 -14.57
C GLN A 37 4.34 -8.87 -15.95
N GLY A 38 4.94 -9.41 -17.00
CA GLY A 38 4.37 -9.42 -18.35
C GLY A 38 4.52 -8.11 -19.12
N LYS A 39 5.25 -7.11 -18.59
CA LYS A 39 5.45 -5.84 -19.29
C LYS A 39 6.41 -6.03 -20.47
N ARG A 40 6.11 -5.39 -21.61
CA ARG A 40 6.89 -5.45 -22.86
C ARG A 40 6.97 -4.06 -23.51
N GLY A 41 7.88 -3.89 -24.46
CA GLY A 41 8.05 -2.65 -25.21
C GLY A 41 8.21 -1.42 -24.29
N ASN A 42 7.44 -0.36 -24.54
CA ASN A 42 7.51 0.87 -23.73
C ASN A 42 7.19 0.66 -22.25
N ALA A 43 6.35 -0.30 -21.89
CA ALA A 43 6.05 -0.57 -20.48
C ALA A 43 7.23 -1.25 -19.75
N LEU A 44 8.16 -1.87 -20.51
CA LEU A 44 9.37 -2.47 -19.96
C LEU A 44 10.42 -1.41 -19.63
N VAL A 45 10.55 -0.40 -20.47
CA VAL A 45 11.58 0.66 -20.36
C VAL A 45 11.05 1.98 -19.79
N GLY A 46 9.74 2.16 -19.69
CA GLY A 46 9.14 3.40 -19.20
C GLY A 46 9.60 3.73 -17.78
N GLY A 47 9.78 5.03 -17.52
CA GLY A 47 9.95 5.52 -16.15
C GLY A 47 8.74 5.12 -15.31
N THR A 48 8.96 4.57 -14.13
CA THR A 48 7.87 4.48 -13.14
C THR A 48 7.63 5.87 -12.60
N ASP A 49 6.39 6.34 -12.56
CA ASP A 49 6.04 7.54 -11.82
C ASP A 49 6.14 7.24 -10.32
N VAL A 50 7.35 7.42 -9.77
CA VAL A 50 7.66 7.18 -8.37
C VAL A 50 6.86 8.14 -7.50
N ALA A 51 6.62 9.36 -7.97
CA ALA A 51 5.85 10.35 -7.23
C ALA A 51 4.39 9.90 -7.07
N ALA A 52 3.75 9.44 -8.15
CA ALA A 52 2.40 8.89 -8.11
C ALA A 52 2.33 7.66 -7.19
N ARG A 53 3.26 6.70 -7.35
CA ARG A 53 3.32 5.50 -6.51
C ARG A 53 3.50 5.83 -5.02
N VAL A 54 4.36 6.78 -4.69
CA VAL A 54 4.58 7.23 -3.31
C VAL A 54 3.35 7.96 -2.77
N ALA A 55 2.67 8.76 -3.60
CA ALA A 55 1.43 9.44 -3.22
C ALA A 55 0.31 8.42 -2.89
N GLU A 56 0.15 7.38 -3.70
CA GLU A 56 -0.79 6.28 -3.45
C GLU A 56 -0.49 5.57 -2.12
N LEU A 57 0.77 5.18 -1.91
CA LEU A 57 1.20 4.51 -0.66
C LEU A 57 0.95 5.40 0.56
N LYS A 58 1.25 6.70 0.46
CA LYS A 58 0.97 7.67 1.53
C LYS A 58 -0.53 7.86 1.76
N ALA A 59 -1.35 7.85 0.72
CA ALA A 59 -2.81 7.93 0.86
C ALA A 59 -3.37 6.71 1.59
N ALA A 60 -2.94 5.50 1.22
CA ALA A 60 -3.30 4.26 1.90
C ALA A 60 -2.86 4.27 3.37
N ALA A 61 -1.65 4.75 3.65
CA ALA A 61 -1.14 4.89 5.02
C ALA A 61 -2.00 5.86 5.84
N ARG A 62 -2.38 7.02 5.28
CA ARG A 62 -3.28 8.00 5.93
C ARG A 62 -4.65 7.41 6.23
N ALA A 63 -5.24 6.65 5.31
CA ALA A 63 -6.52 5.98 5.53
C ALA A 63 -6.46 4.99 6.70
N CYS A 64 -5.36 4.23 6.82
CA CYS A 64 -5.16 3.29 7.92
C CYS A 64 -4.92 4.02 9.26
N ALA A 65 -4.24 5.17 9.25
CA ALA A 65 -4.05 6.01 10.43
C ALA A 65 -5.38 6.61 10.93
N ALA A 66 -6.18 7.19 10.03
CA ALA A 66 -7.49 7.75 10.37
C ALA A 66 -8.41 6.70 11.03
N ARG A 67 -8.47 5.49 10.47
CA ARG A 67 -9.25 4.39 11.07
C ARG A 67 -8.77 4.02 12.48
N LYS A 68 -7.45 4.03 12.72
CA LYS A 68 -6.91 3.76 14.06
C LYS A 68 -7.30 4.86 15.05
N GLU A 69 -7.22 6.12 14.63
CA GLU A 69 -7.63 7.28 15.43
C GLU A 69 -9.13 7.22 15.79
N ASP A 70 -9.99 6.88 14.84
CA ASP A 70 -11.43 6.71 15.09
C ASP A 70 -11.71 5.63 16.13
N VAL A 71 -11.03 4.48 16.02
CA VAL A 71 -11.17 3.37 16.99
C VAL A 71 -10.70 3.81 18.39
N ILE A 72 -9.56 4.49 18.49
CA ILE A 72 -9.04 4.99 19.77
C ILE A 72 -10.03 6.00 20.35
N SER A 73 -10.45 7.00 19.57
CA SER A 73 -11.40 8.03 20.01
C SER A 73 -12.72 7.44 20.47
N ALA A 74 -13.31 6.51 19.71
CA ALA A 74 -14.52 5.81 20.09
C ALA A 74 -14.35 5.02 21.39
N SER A 75 -13.22 4.33 21.55
CA SER A 75 -12.91 3.56 22.76
C SER A 75 -12.76 4.47 23.98
N THR A 76 -11.98 5.54 23.86
CA THR A 76 -11.80 6.53 24.93
C THR A 76 -13.12 7.19 25.30
N ARG A 77 -13.95 7.56 24.32
CA ARG A 77 -15.26 8.17 24.55
C ARG A 77 -16.22 7.23 25.26
N ALA A 78 -16.21 5.94 24.93
CA ALA A 78 -17.01 4.93 25.62
C ALA A 78 -16.61 4.80 27.10
N LEU A 79 -15.31 4.81 27.41
CA LEU A 79 -14.80 4.73 28.78
C LEU A 79 -15.10 5.98 29.63
N MET A 80 -15.23 7.14 28.98
CA MET A 80 -15.45 8.43 29.66
C MET A 80 -16.93 8.77 29.90
N CYS A 81 -17.88 8.00 29.34
CA CYS A 81 -19.29 8.29 29.52
C CYS A 81 -19.81 7.73 30.87
N PRO A 82 -20.58 8.51 31.66
CA PRO A 82 -21.12 8.02 32.92
C PRO A 82 -22.10 6.87 32.67
N LEU A 83 -21.91 5.76 33.37
CA LEU A 83 -22.76 4.56 33.28
C LEU A 83 -24.15 4.88 33.87
N LYS A 84 -25.10 5.28 33.01
CA LYS A 84 -26.44 5.76 33.40
C LYS A 84 -27.35 4.70 34.04
N HIS A 85 -26.90 3.45 34.16
CA HIS A 85 -27.71 2.31 34.60
C HIS A 85 -27.27 1.72 35.96
N ILE A 86 -26.15 2.17 36.54
CA ILE A 86 -25.69 1.69 37.86
C ILE A 86 -26.45 2.38 39.02
N ALA A 87 -27.05 3.55 38.75
CA ALA A 87 -27.77 4.32 39.77
C ALA A 87 -28.98 3.58 40.39
N ASP A 88 -29.55 2.58 39.70
CA ASP A 88 -30.68 1.78 40.20
C ASP A 88 -30.27 0.71 41.22
N ALA A 89 -29.02 0.24 41.19
CA ALA A 89 -28.55 -0.83 42.08
C ALA A 89 -28.46 -0.38 43.56
N GLY A 90 -28.18 0.89 43.82
CA GLY A 90 -28.15 1.44 45.19
C GLY A 90 -29.55 1.59 45.82
N LYS A 91 -30.60 1.67 45.00
CA LYS A 91 -31.99 1.85 45.48
C LYS A 91 -32.61 0.56 46.01
N MET A 92 -32.03 -0.60 45.68
CA MET A 92 -32.48 -1.93 46.10
C MET A 92 -31.93 -2.40 47.45
N ILE A 93 -30.99 -1.68 48.08
CA ILE A 93 -30.35 -2.08 49.36
C ILE A 93 -30.95 -1.39 50.60
N GLY A 94 -31.85 -0.41 50.42
CA GLY A 94 -32.42 0.39 51.52
C GLY A 94 -33.92 0.24 51.78
N GLY A 95 -34.57 -0.82 51.28
CA GLY A 95 -36.01 -1.01 51.37
C GLY A 95 -36.44 -2.10 52.35
N ALA A 96 -36.77 -1.69 53.58
CA ALA A 96 -37.65 -2.34 54.56
C ALA A 96 -37.35 -3.79 55.01
N SER A 97 -36.88 -3.91 56.26
CA SER A 97 -37.48 -4.75 57.32
C SER A 97 -36.97 -4.26 58.67
#